data_AF-A0A7I8VYY5-F1
#
_entry.id   AF-A0A7I8VYY5-F1
#
_cell.length_a   1.000
_cell.length_b   1.000
_cell.length_c   1.000
_cell.angle_alpha   90.00
_cell.angle_beta   90.00
_cell.angle_gamma   90.00
#
_symmetry.space_group_name_H-M   'P 1'
#
loop_
_entity.id
_entity.type
_entity.pdbx_description
1 polymer ?
#
loop_
_entity_poly.entity_id
_entity_poly.type
_entity_poly.pdbx_seq_one_letter_code
_entity_poly.pdbx_strand_id
1 'polypeptide(L)'
;MLWLFAAVHKVAVVLGVLVIVGVGVVEVGVVGVGVVGVGVVGVGVVGVGVVGVGVVGVGVVGVGVVGVGVVGVGVVGVGVVGVGVVGVGVVGVGVVGVGVVGVGVVGVGVVGVGVVGVGVVGVGVVGVGVVGVGVVGVGVVGAGVVGVGVVGVGVVGVGVVGVGVVGVGVVGVGVVGVGVVGVGVVGVGVVGVGVVGVGVVGVGVVGVGVVGVGVVGVGVVGVGVVGVGVVGVGVVGVGVVGVGVTALIFLKSLFTTKVDIELGK
;
A
#
# COMPACT_ATOMS: atom_id res chain seq x y z
N MET A 1 80.08 6.36 -9.41
CA MET A 1 79.68 6.56 -8.00
C MET A 1 78.17 6.40 -7.87
N LEU A 2 77.68 5.93 -6.72
CA LEU A 2 76.29 5.56 -6.44
C LEU A 2 75.53 6.72 -5.76
N TRP A 3 74.41 7.23 -6.32
CA TRP A 3 73.56 8.30 -5.73
C TRP A 3 72.07 8.19 -6.20
N LEU A 4 71.16 9.08 -5.71
CA LEU A 4 69.73 8.81 -5.40
C LEU A 4 68.64 9.72 -6.07
N PHE A 5 67.39 9.19 -6.13
CA PHE A 5 66.04 9.85 -6.24
C PHE A 5 65.50 10.53 -7.53
N ALA A 6 64.15 10.56 -7.68
CA ALA A 6 63.42 11.19 -8.80
C ALA A 6 61.95 11.57 -8.46
N ALA A 7 61.51 12.78 -8.85
CA ALA A 7 60.10 13.23 -8.84
C ALA A 7 59.85 14.19 -10.03
N VAL A 8 59.59 13.63 -11.22
CA VAL A 8 59.74 14.33 -12.50
C VAL A 8 58.43 14.97 -12.98
N HIS A 9 58.18 16.20 -12.54
CA HIS A 9 57.19 17.07 -13.15
C HIS A 9 57.68 17.54 -14.53
N LYS A 10 56.80 17.62 -15.54
CA LYS A 10 57.08 18.27 -16.83
C LYS A 10 55.96 19.25 -17.20
N VAL A 11 56.35 20.47 -17.52
CA VAL A 11 55.48 21.66 -17.53
C VAL A 11 54.95 21.91 -18.95
N ALA A 12 53.73 21.46 -19.24
CA ALA A 12 53.06 21.71 -20.52
C ALA A 12 52.40 23.11 -20.52
N VAL A 13 53.04 24.09 -21.15
CA VAL A 13 52.52 25.46 -21.26
C VAL A 13 51.74 25.63 -22.58
N VAL A 14 50.45 25.93 -22.48
CA VAL A 14 49.68 26.60 -23.54
C VAL A 14 49.01 27.81 -22.90
N LEU A 15 49.46 29.01 -23.25
CA LEU A 15 48.94 30.25 -22.67
C LEU A 15 47.48 30.43 -23.12
N GLY A 16 46.48 30.57 -22.25
CA GLY A 16 46.56 30.95 -20.83
C GLY A 16 46.15 29.91 -19.77
N VAL A 17 46.29 28.59 -19.98
CA VAL A 17 46.05 27.59 -18.91
C VAL A 17 47.20 26.59 -18.81
N LEU A 18 47.90 26.62 -17.67
CA LEU A 18 48.89 25.61 -17.32
C LEU A 18 48.18 24.32 -16.89
N VAL A 19 48.13 23.33 -17.78
CA VAL A 19 47.58 22.01 -17.46
C VAL A 19 48.67 21.17 -16.80
N ILE A 20 48.74 21.24 -15.46
CA ILE A 20 49.59 20.34 -14.68
C ILE A 20 48.96 18.95 -14.73
N VAL A 21 49.66 18.01 -15.39
CA VAL A 21 49.34 16.58 -15.41
C VAL A 21 50.34 15.84 -14.51
N GLY A 22 49.83 15.25 -13.43
CA GLY A 22 50.61 14.51 -12.43
C GLY A 22 50.38 13.00 -12.53
N VAL A 23 51.44 12.21 -12.26
CA VAL A 23 51.40 10.75 -12.20
C VAL A 23 52.30 10.25 -11.08
N GLY A 24 51.69 9.71 -10.02
CA GLY A 24 52.39 9.37 -8.78
C GLY A 24 51.49 8.73 -7.72
N VAL A 25 52.03 8.55 -6.51
CA VAL A 25 51.29 7.94 -5.40
C VAL A 25 50.28 8.93 -4.79
N VAL A 26 50.64 10.22 -4.75
CA VAL A 26 49.79 11.33 -4.30
C VAL A 26 49.96 12.48 -5.30
N GLU A 27 48.88 12.94 -5.91
CA GLU A 27 48.93 13.95 -6.98
C GLU A 27 47.91 15.08 -6.78
N VAL A 28 48.28 16.30 -7.20
CA VAL A 28 47.39 17.47 -7.21
C VAL A 28 47.55 18.23 -8.53
N GLY A 29 46.49 18.33 -9.32
CA GLY A 29 46.55 18.93 -10.66
C GLY A 29 45.19 19.10 -11.33
N VAL A 30 45.17 19.60 -12.57
CA VAL A 30 43.91 19.72 -13.33
C VAL A 30 43.44 18.35 -13.79
N VAL A 31 44.37 17.51 -14.24
CA VAL A 31 44.15 16.10 -14.59
C VAL A 31 45.24 15.26 -13.93
N GLY A 32 44.89 14.16 -13.27
CA GLY A 32 45.88 13.31 -12.59
C GLY A 32 45.50 11.83 -12.57
N VAL A 33 46.53 10.96 -12.58
CA VAL A 33 46.38 9.51 -12.42
C VAL A 33 47.31 9.01 -11.31
N GLY A 34 46.75 8.43 -10.25
CA GLY A 34 47.55 8.06 -9.09
C GLY A 34 46.82 7.18 -8.07
N VAL A 35 47.48 6.83 -6.97
CA VAL A 35 46.82 6.06 -5.90
C VAL A 35 45.85 6.97 -5.12
N VAL A 36 46.30 8.17 -4.77
CA VAL A 36 45.49 9.25 -4.19
C VAL A 36 45.61 10.50 -5.07
N GLY A 37 44.51 11.18 -5.38
CA GLY A 37 44.54 12.38 -6.21
C GLY A 37 43.49 13.44 -5.87
N VAL A 38 43.85 14.72 -6.01
CA VAL A 38 42.93 15.86 -5.92
C VAL A 38 43.01 16.70 -7.19
N GLY A 39 41.89 16.95 -7.88
CA GLY A 39 41.94 17.70 -9.15
C GLY A 39 40.59 18.02 -9.78
N VAL A 40 40.60 18.48 -11.04
CA VAL A 40 39.35 18.67 -11.80
C VAL A 40 38.88 17.34 -12.37
N VAL A 41 39.80 16.55 -12.95
CA VAL A 41 39.56 15.18 -13.41
C VAL A 41 40.60 14.23 -12.80
N GLY A 42 40.16 13.15 -12.15
CA GLY A 42 41.06 12.19 -11.50
C GLY A 42 40.70 10.73 -11.78
N VAL A 43 41.72 9.89 -11.99
CA VAL A 43 41.59 8.42 -12.03
C VAL A 43 42.52 7.79 -11.00
N GLY A 44 42.00 6.97 -10.09
CA GLY A 44 42.83 6.41 -9.01
C GLY A 44 42.13 5.45 -8.05
N VAL A 45 42.81 5.11 -6.95
CA VAL A 45 42.18 4.31 -5.88
C VAL A 45 41.30 5.22 -5.01
N VAL A 46 41.81 6.41 -4.65
CA VAL A 46 41.06 7.45 -3.92
C VAL A 46 41.16 8.78 -4.69
N GLY A 47 40.02 9.38 -5.03
CA GLY A 47 39.99 10.63 -5.79
C GLY A 47 39.03 11.68 -5.22
N VAL A 48 39.45 12.95 -5.22
CA VAL A 48 38.58 14.11 -4.92
C VAL A 48 38.62 15.08 -6.09
N GLY A 49 37.47 15.47 -6.66
CA GLY A 49 37.47 16.40 -7.78
C GLY A 49 36.13 16.77 -8.39
N VAL A 50 36.12 17.34 -9.59
CA VAL A 50 34.87 17.61 -10.32
C VAL A 50 34.38 16.33 -11.00
N VAL A 51 35.28 15.57 -11.64
CA VAL A 51 34.99 14.26 -12.23
C VAL A 51 36.00 13.22 -11.71
N GLY A 52 35.52 12.11 -11.15
CA GLY A 52 36.37 11.06 -10.58
C GLY A 52 35.99 9.65 -11.05
N VAL A 53 37.01 8.83 -11.36
CA VAL A 53 36.84 7.38 -11.58
C VAL A 53 37.78 6.62 -10.66
N GLY A 54 37.27 5.71 -9.83
CA GLY A 54 38.13 5.00 -8.88
C GLY A 54 37.45 4.02 -7.94
N VAL A 55 38.17 3.55 -6.91
CA VAL A 55 37.56 2.69 -5.87
C VAL A 55 36.75 3.54 -4.89
N VAL A 56 37.30 4.68 -4.45
CA VAL A 56 36.63 5.67 -3.60
C VAL A 56 36.71 7.05 -4.25
N GLY A 57 35.57 7.71 -4.44
CA GLY A 57 35.48 9.03 -5.09
C GLY A 57 34.61 10.05 -4.33
N VAL A 58 35.06 11.30 -4.28
CA VAL A 58 34.24 12.45 -3.85
C VAL A 58 34.25 13.51 -4.95
N GLY A 59 33.09 13.95 -5.44
CA GLY A 59 33.08 14.98 -6.48
C GLY A 59 31.72 15.43 -7.02
N VAL A 60 31.71 16.13 -8.16
CA VAL A 60 30.45 16.50 -8.82
C VAL A 60 29.89 15.31 -9.60
N VAL A 61 30.75 14.60 -10.36
CA VAL A 61 30.40 13.38 -11.09
C VAL A 61 31.39 12.26 -10.70
N GLY A 62 30.89 11.09 -10.30
CA GLY A 62 31.71 9.97 -9.85
C GLY A 62 31.31 8.62 -10.44
N VAL A 63 32.29 7.80 -10.82
CA VAL A 63 32.10 6.37 -11.12
C VAL A 63 33.05 5.53 -10.27
N GLY A 64 32.54 4.58 -9.49
CA GLY A 64 33.42 3.79 -8.61
C GLY A 64 32.75 2.74 -7.73
N VAL A 65 33.51 2.19 -6.78
CA VAL A 65 32.93 1.24 -5.79
C VAL A 65 32.19 2.00 -4.69
N VAL A 66 32.78 3.07 -4.16
CA VAL A 66 32.18 3.98 -3.17
C VAL A 66 32.26 5.42 -3.68
N GLY A 67 31.13 6.14 -3.70
CA GLY A 67 31.05 7.50 -4.22
C GLY A 67 30.25 8.46 -3.35
N VAL A 68 30.70 9.72 -3.24
CA VAL A 68 29.91 10.84 -2.71
C VAL A 68 29.91 11.97 -3.75
N GLY A 69 28.75 12.46 -4.17
CA GLY A 69 28.72 13.56 -5.14
C GLY A 69 27.37 14.09 -5.59
N VAL A 70 27.34 14.87 -6.68
CA VAL A 70 26.06 15.34 -7.25
C VAL A 70 25.45 14.25 -8.13
N VAL A 71 26.25 13.61 -8.99
CA VAL A 71 25.85 12.48 -9.84
C VAL A 71 26.81 11.31 -9.62
N GLY A 72 26.30 10.11 -9.33
CA GLY A 72 27.14 8.94 -9.03
C GLY A 72 26.65 7.63 -9.68
N VAL A 73 27.59 6.82 -10.16
CA VAL A 73 27.36 5.41 -10.51
C VAL A 73 28.32 4.53 -9.74
N GLY A 74 27.82 3.53 -8.99
CA GLY A 74 28.71 2.67 -8.22
C GLY A 74 28.07 1.56 -7.39
N VAL A 75 28.84 0.92 -6.51
CA VAL A 75 28.29 -0.11 -5.60
C VAL A 75 27.60 0.56 -4.41
N VAL A 76 28.25 1.56 -3.80
CA VAL A 76 27.72 2.36 -2.69
C VAL A 76 27.81 3.85 -3.05
N GLY A 77 26.71 4.59 -2.94
CA GLY A 77 26.65 6.00 -3.33
C GLY A 77 25.89 6.91 -2.35
N VAL A 78 26.37 8.14 -2.18
CA VAL A 78 25.61 9.24 -1.55
C VAL A 78 25.58 10.43 -2.52
N GLY A 79 24.42 10.98 -2.87
CA GLY A 79 24.39 12.15 -3.76
C GLY A 79 23.04 12.75 -4.11
N VAL A 80 22.99 13.60 -5.14
CA VAL A 80 21.70 14.15 -5.64
C VAL A 80 21.04 13.15 -6.59
N VAL A 81 21.79 12.58 -7.53
CA VAL A 81 21.33 11.54 -8.46
C VAL A 81 22.28 10.34 -8.40
N GLY A 82 21.76 9.13 -8.17
CA GLY A 82 22.57 7.92 -8.01
C GLY A 82 22.03 6.69 -8.74
N VAL A 83 22.92 5.88 -9.31
CA VAL A 83 22.63 4.51 -9.76
C VAL A 83 23.61 3.54 -9.08
N GLY A 84 23.12 2.50 -8.41
CA GLY A 84 24.02 1.56 -7.75
C GLY A 84 23.38 0.39 -7.00
N VAL A 85 24.17 -0.31 -6.19
CA VAL A 85 23.63 -1.41 -5.34
C VAL A 85 23.02 -0.84 -4.07
N VAL A 86 23.71 0.09 -3.40
CA VAL A 86 23.23 0.79 -2.20
C VAL A 86 23.36 2.31 -2.41
N GLY A 87 22.29 3.07 -2.18
CA GLY A 87 22.27 4.52 -2.44
C GLY A 87 21.53 5.35 -1.40
N VAL A 88 22.03 6.55 -1.12
CA VAL A 88 21.30 7.62 -0.41
C VAL A 88 21.28 8.87 -1.30
N GLY A 89 20.12 9.47 -1.55
CA GLY A 89 20.09 10.70 -2.35
C GLY A 89 18.74 11.35 -2.61
N VAL A 90 18.68 12.30 -3.55
CA VAL A 90 17.40 12.92 -3.94
C VAL A 90 16.67 12.03 -4.94
N VAL A 91 17.37 11.54 -5.96
CA VAL A 91 16.85 10.59 -6.96
C VAL A 91 17.77 9.37 -7.05
N GLY A 92 17.23 8.17 -6.92
CA GLY A 92 18.02 6.92 -6.90
C GLY A 92 17.43 5.76 -7.69
N VAL A 93 18.28 4.98 -8.35
CA VAL A 93 17.95 3.65 -8.88
C VAL A 93 18.92 2.62 -8.32
N GLY A 94 18.43 1.54 -7.71
CA GLY A 94 19.34 0.51 -7.17
C GLY A 94 18.71 -0.69 -6.50
N VAL A 95 19.50 -1.47 -5.77
CA VAL A 95 18.97 -2.63 -5.00
C VAL A 95 18.41 -2.15 -3.66
N VAL A 96 19.15 -1.29 -2.94
CA VAL A 96 18.73 -0.67 -1.67
C VAL A 96 18.88 0.85 -1.77
N GLY A 97 17.82 1.61 -1.48
CA GLY A 97 17.81 3.06 -1.63
C GLY A 97 17.13 3.82 -0.48
N VAL A 98 17.68 4.97 -0.12
CA VAL A 98 16.99 5.99 0.72
C VAL A 98 16.98 7.31 -0.04
N GLY A 99 15.82 7.96 -0.21
CA GLY A 99 15.79 9.26 -0.90
C GLY A 99 14.45 9.96 -1.04
N VAL A 100 14.37 10.97 -1.91
CA VAL A 100 13.09 11.64 -2.21
C VAL A 100 12.31 10.84 -3.26
N VAL A 101 12.97 10.43 -4.35
CA VAL A 101 12.40 9.59 -5.41
C VAL A 101 13.29 8.36 -5.62
N GLY A 102 12.73 7.15 -5.56
CA GLY A 102 13.50 5.91 -5.67
C GLY A 102 12.85 4.83 -6.52
N VAL A 103 13.67 4.08 -7.27
CA VAL A 103 13.29 2.81 -7.91
C VAL A 103 14.26 1.72 -7.45
N GLY A 104 13.77 0.59 -6.92
CA GLY A 104 14.67 -0.48 -6.50
C GLY A 104 14.03 -1.74 -5.91
N VAL A 105 14.84 -2.59 -5.28
CA VAL A 105 14.32 -3.80 -4.59
C VAL A 105 13.81 -3.42 -3.20
N VAL A 106 14.58 -2.63 -2.43
CA VAL A 106 14.22 -2.11 -1.11
C VAL A 106 14.38 -0.59 -1.11
N GLY A 107 13.34 0.16 -0.73
CA GLY A 107 13.36 1.63 -0.76
C GLY A 107 12.74 2.29 0.47
N VAL A 108 13.33 3.41 0.90
CA VAL A 108 12.71 4.36 1.85
C VAL A 108 12.69 5.74 1.20
N GLY A 109 11.54 6.43 1.14
CA GLY A 109 11.51 7.78 0.57
C GLY A 109 10.18 8.50 0.52
N VAL A 110 10.09 9.60 -0.25
CA VAL A 110 8.82 10.31 -0.45
C VAL A 110 7.99 9.62 -1.53
N VAL A 111 8.60 9.28 -2.66
CA VAL A 111 7.99 8.54 -3.78
C VAL A 111 8.85 7.32 -4.11
N GLY A 112 8.26 6.12 -4.12
CA GLY A 112 9.00 4.87 -4.33
C GLY A 112 8.30 3.86 -5.25
N VAL A 113 9.09 3.18 -6.10
CA VAL A 113 8.66 1.97 -6.82
C VAL A 113 9.62 0.83 -6.49
N GLY A 114 9.12 -0.33 -6.03
CA GLY A 114 10.02 -1.45 -5.74
C GLY A 114 9.37 -2.74 -5.23
N VAL A 115 10.18 -3.67 -4.72
CA VAL A 115 9.66 -4.91 -4.11
C VAL A 115 9.19 -4.64 -2.68
N VAL A 116 10.01 -3.95 -1.88
CA VAL A 116 9.70 -3.53 -0.51
C VAL A 116 9.89 -2.02 -0.38
N GLY A 117 8.88 -1.29 0.08
CA GLY A 117 8.91 0.18 0.14
C GLY A 117 8.33 0.76 1.45
N VAL A 118 8.97 1.82 1.96
CA VAL A 118 8.41 2.69 3.00
C VAL A 118 8.40 4.13 2.47
N GLY A 119 7.27 4.84 2.50
CA GLY A 119 7.26 6.23 2.05
C GLY A 119 5.95 7.00 2.13
N VAL A 120 5.86 8.15 1.44
CA VAL A 120 4.59 8.91 1.36
C VAL A 120 3.70 8.32 0.26
N VAL A 121 4.26 8.08 -0.92
CA VAL A 121 3.60 7.44 -2.07
C VAL A 121 4.42 6.24 -2.53
N GLY A 122 3.82 5.06 -2.61
CA GLY A 122 4.53 3.81 -2.95
C GLY A 122 3.78 2.90 -3.92
N VAL A 123 4.52 2.26 -4.83
CA VAL A 123 4.05 1.12 -5.64
C VAL A 123 5.00 -0.06 -5.44
N GLY A 124 4.49 -1.25 -5.09
CA GLY A 124 5.37 -2.41 -4.93
C GLY A 124 4.72 -3.73 -4.55
N VAL A 125 5.52 -4.71 -4.11
CA VAL A 125 4.98 -5.98 -3.60
C VAL A 125 4.56 -5.84 -2.14
N VAL A 126 5.41 -5.24 -1.30
CA VAL A 126 5.14 -4.92 0.11
C VAL A 126 5.38 -3.42 0.34
N GLY A 127 4.39 -2.71 0.86
CA GLY A 127 4.45 -1.26 1.04
C GLY A 127 3.91 -0.76 2.38
N VAL A 128 4.59 0.23 2.98
CA VAL A 128 4.08 1.04 4.09
C VAL A 128 4.11 2.51 3.70
N GLY A 129 3.00 3.25 3.85
CA GLY A 129 3.02 4.68 3.54
C GLY A 129 1.73 5.46 3.75
N VAL A 130 1.62 6.66 3.16
CA VAL A 130 0.37 7.44 3.19
C VAL A 130 -0.58 6.96 2.09
N VAL A 131 -0.05 6.81 0.87
CA VAL A 131 -0.77 6.26 -0.30
C VAL A 131 0.03 5.09 -0.87
N GLY A 132 -0.57 3.91 -0.98
CA GLY A 132 0.12 2.70 -1.43
C GLY A 132 -0.68 1.84 -2.42
N VAL A 133 0.00 1.30 -3.43
CA VAL A 133 -0.52 0.25 -4.32
C VAL A 133 0.42 -0.96 -4.28
N GLY A 134 -0.10 -2.16 -4.03
CA GLY A 134 0.76 -3.36 -4.04
C GLY A 134 0.08 -4.69 -3.78
N VAL A 135 0.87 -5.73 -3.46
CA VAL A 135 0.31 -7.04 -3.06
C VAL A 135 -0.10 -6.99 -1.58
N VAL A 136 0.79 -6.49 -0.72
CA VAL A 136 0.55 -6.24 0.71
C VAL A 136 0.83 -4.78 1.02
N GLY A 137 -0.16 -4.05 1.56
CA GLY A 137 -0.05 -2.61 1.83
C GLY A 137 -0.56 -2.20 3.21
N VAL A 138 0.17 -1.30 3.88
CA VAL A 138 -0.29 -0.59 5.09
C VAL A 138 -0.22 0.91 4.84
N GLY A 139 -1.30 1.67 5.10
CA GLY A 139 -1.25 3.12 4.98
C GLY A 139 -2.50 3.90 5.34
N VAL A 140 -2.61 5.14 4.88
CA VAL A 140 -3.87 5.92 5.04
C VAL A 140 -4.85 5.53 3.94
N VAL A 141 -4.38 5.47 2.69
CA VAL A 141 -5.12 4.98 1.52
C VAL A 141 -4.33 3.85 0.86
N GLY A 142 -4.91 2.66 0.76
CA GLY A 142 -4.24 1.47 0.22
C GLY A 142 -5.08 0.70 -0.80
N ALA A 143 -4.45 0.27 -1.89
CA ALA A 143 -5.02 -0.66 -2.86
C ALA A 143 -4.12 -1.90 -3.02
N GLY A 144 -4.68 -3.11 -2.97
CA GLY A 144 -3.87 -4.32 -3.16
C GLY A 144 -4.56 -5.67 -3.04
N VAL A 145 -3.81 -6.75 -2.81
CA VAL A 145 -4.39 -8.06 -2.47
C VAL A 145 -4.78 -8.08 -0.99
N VAL A 146 -3.88 -7.65 -0.12
CA VAL A 146 -4.12 -7.43 1.31
C VAL A 146 -3.79 -5.98 1.66
N GLY A 147 -4.78 -5.23 2.15
CA GLY A 147 -4.63 -3.80 2.49
C GLY A 147 -5.11 -3.48 3.90
N VAL A 148 -4.32 -2.74 4.66
CA VAL A 148 -4.68 -2.19 5.98
C VAL A 148 -4.58 -0.66 5.94
N GLY A 149 -5.61 0.07 6.36
CA GLY A 149 -5.51 1.53 6.45
C GLY A 149 -6.73 2.28 6.96
N VAL A 150 -6.86 3.57 6.62
CA VAL A 150 -8.11 4.31 6.87
C VAL A 150 -9.12 3.97 5.78
N VAL A 151 -8.67 3.99 4.52
CA VAL A 151 -9.42 3.50 3.35
C VAL A 151 -8.61 2.38 2.68
N GLY A 152 -9.14 1.16 2.69
CA GLY A 152 -8.49 -0.01 2.10
C GLY A 152 -9.34 -0.65 1.01
N VAL A 153 -8.76 -0.91 -0.15
CA VAL A 153 -9.39 -1.63 -1.28
C VAL A 153 -8.56 -2.87 -1.62
N GLY A 154 -9.17 -4.05 -1.71
CA GLY A 154 -8.43 -5.24 -2.14
C GLY A 154 -9.19 -6.55 -2.19
N VAL A 155 -8.49 -7.68 -2.11
CA VAL A 155 -9.13 -8.99 -1.87
C VAL A 155 -9.50 -9.10 -0.40
N VAL A 156 -8.58 -8.72 0.49
CA VAL A 156 -8.82 -8.52 1.93
C VAL A 156 -8.48 -7.07 2.28
N GLY A 157 -9.49 -6.28 2.66
CA GLY A 157 -9.34 -4.89 3.06
C GLY A 157 -9.74 -4.68 4.52
N VAL A 158 -8.86 -4.08 5.32
CA VAL A 158 -9.10 -3.76 6.74
C VAL A 158 -8.93 -2.25 6.95
N GLY A 159 -9.90 -1.57 7.56
CA GLY A 159 -9.74 -0.16 7.87
C GLY A 159 -10.91 0.55 8.55
N VAL A 160 -11.02 1.87 8.38
CA VAL A 160 -12.26 2.58 8.72
C VAL A 160 -13.31 2.31 7.64
N VAL A 161 -12.90 2.37 6.37
CA VAL A 161 -13.65 1.89 5.21
C VAL A 161 -12.83 0.78 4.54
N GLY A 162 -13.32 -0.46 4.62
CA GLY A 162 -12.70 -1.63 4.00
C GLY A 162 -13.57 -2.18 2.87
N VAL A 163 -13.04 -2.20 1.64
CA VAL A 163 -13.74 -2.69 0.44
C VAL A 163 -12.98 -3.87 -0.16
N GLY A 164 -13.65 -5.00 -0.41
CA GLY A 164 -13.00 -6.12 -1.08
C GLY A 164 -13.83 -7.37 -1.29
N VAL A 165 -13.19 -8.54 -1.39
CA VAL A 165 -13.89 -9.83 -1.26
C VAL A 165 -14.24 -10.03 0.22
N VAL A 166 -13.30 -9.75 1.11
CA VAL A 166 -13.51 -9.59 2.55
C VAL A 166 -13.18 -8.15 2.94
N GLY A 167 -14.19 -7.39 3.34
CA GLY A 167 -14.05 -6.00 3.80
C GLY A 167 -14.35 -5.88 5.29
N VAL A 168 -13.39 -5.46 6.10
CA VAL A 168 -13.49 -5.32 7.56
C VAL A 168 -13.27 -3.87 7.96
N GLY A 169 -14.16 -3.28 8.77
CA GLY A 169 -13.92 -1.93 9.29
C GLY A 169 -15.02 -1.32 10.15
N VAL A 170 -15.11 0.02 10.15
CA VAL A 170 -16.33 0.71 10.62
C VAL A 170 -17.43 0.53 9.56
N VAL A 171 -17.07 0.69 8.30
CA VAL A 171 -17.86 0.28 7.13
C VAL A 171 -17.08 -0.80 6.37
N GLY A 172 -17.59 -2.03 6.40
CA GLY A 172 -17.02 -3.17 5.67
C GLY A 172 -17.91 -3.56 4.50
N VAL A 173 -17.37 -3.52 3.28
CA VAL A 173 -18.11 -3.79 2.03
C VAL A 173 -17.42 -4.93 1.25
N GLY A 174 -18.17 -5.96 0.86
CA GLY A 174 -17.60 -7.00 0.01
C GLY A 174 -18.52 -8.17 -0.33
N VAL A 175 -17.93 -9.34 -0.60
CA VAL A 175 -18.69 -10.61 -0.55
C VAL A 175 -19.01 -10.95 0.90
N VAL A 176 -18.02 -10.76 1.79
CA VAL A 176 -18.19 -10.74 3.25
C VAL A 176 -17.82 -9.33 3.74
N GLY A 177 -18.82 -8.58 4.20
CA GLY A 177 -18.64 -7.24 4.79
C GLY A 177 -18.84 -7.29 6.31
N VAL A 178 -17.84 -6.90 7.09
CA VAL A 178 -17.84 -6.95 8.56
C VAL A 178 -17.56 -5.55 9.13
N GLY A 179 -18.38 -5.07 10.06
CA GLY A 179 -18.07 -3.80 10.73
C GLY A 179 -19.13 -3.28 11.70
N VAL A 180 -19.19 -1.95 11.88
CA VAL A 180 -20.37 -1.31 12.48
C VAL A 180 -21.52 -1.36 11.46
N VAL A 181 -21.20 -1.07 10.20
CA VAL A 181 -22.04 -1.34 9.03
C VAL A 181 -21.33 -2.37 8.16
N GLY A 182 -21.86 -3.59 8.08
CA GLY A 182 -21.35 -4.67 7.22
C GLY A 182 -22.27 -4.87 6.02
N VAL A 183 -21.76 -4.74 4.80
CA VAL A 183 -22.53 -4.83 3.55
C VAL A 183 -21.93 -5.89 2.63
N GLY A 184 -22.73 -6.85 2.15
CA GLY A 184 -22.24 -7.80 1.16
C GLY A 184 -23.21 -8.90 0.74
N VAL A 185 -22.68 -10.06 0.32
CA VAL A 185 -23.48 -11.29 0.26
C VAL A 185 -23.76 -11.77 1.68
N VAL A 186 -22.74 -11.72 2.54
CA VAL A 186 -22.85 -11.82 4.00
C VAL A 186 -22.44 -10.48 4.61
N GLY A 187 -23.39 -9.76 5.21
CA GLY A 187 -23.15 -8.51 5.92
C GLY A 187 -23.28 -8.70 7.42
N VAL A 188 -22.22 -8.44 8.18
CA VAL A 188 -22.16 -8.64 9.64
C VAL A 188 -21.82 -7.33 10.35
N GLY A 189 -22.60 -6.92 11.34
CA GLY A 189 -22.24 -5.74 12.15
C GLY A 189 -23.23 -5.32 13.21
N VAL A 190 -23.26 -4.02 13.55
CA VAL A 190 -24.40 -3.43 14.26
C VAL A 190 -25.58 -3.33 13.31
N VAL A 191 -25.31 -2.90 12.07
CA VAL A 191 -26.20 -3.03 10.91
C VAL A 191 -25.55 -3.98 9.91
N GLY A 192 -26.12 -5.17 9.74
CA GLY A 192 -25.67 -6.16 8.75
C GLY A 192 -26.63 -6.20 7.56
N VAL A 193 -26.15 -5.93 6.35
CA VAL A 193 -26.96 -5.86 5.13
C VAL A 193 -26.42 -6.83 4.08
N GLY A 194 -27.27 -7.71 3.54
CA GLY A 194 -26.85 -8.57 2.43
C GLY A 194 -27.87 -9.58 1.93
N VAL A 195 -27.40 -10.69 1.36
CA VAL A 195 -28.27 -11.88 1.18
C VAL A 195 -28.51 -12.51 2.56
N VAL A 196 -27.46 -12.60 3.37
CA VAL A 196 -27.53 -12.86 4.80
C VAL A 196 -27.04 -11.62 5.54
N GLY A 197 -27.95 -10.93 6.23
CA GLY A 197 -27.64 -9.76 7.07
C GLY A 197 -27.70 -10.14 8.55
N VAL A 198 -26.61 -9.98 9.29
CA VAL A 198 -26.48 -10.36 10.71
C VAL A 198 -26.08 -9.15 11.54
N GLY A 199 -26.83 -8.82 12.61
CA GLY A 199 -26.40 -7.75 13.51
C GLY A 199 -27.35 -7.43 14.66
N VAL A 200 -27.32 -6.18 15.13
CA VAL A 200 -28.42 -5.64 15.96
C VAL A 200 -29.63 -5.39 15.06
N VAL A 201 -29.39 -4.83 13.88
CA VAL A 201 -30.33 -4.79 12.75
C VAL A 201 -29.75 -5.65 11.63
N GLY A 202 -30.35 -6.80 11.36
CA GLY A 202 -29.99 -7.68 10.25
C GLY A 202 -30.99 -7.55 9.11
N VAL A 203 -30.53 -7.15 7.92
CA VAL A 203 -31.37 -6.89 6.73
C VAL A 203 -30.91 -7.76 5.56
N GLY A 204 -31.80 -8.55 4.97
CA GLY A 204 -31.45 -9.30 3.77
C GLY A 204 -32.53 -10.21 3.20
N VAL A 205 -32.13 -11.26 2.49
CA VAL A 205 -33.04 -12.39 2.21
C VAL A 205 -33.26 -13.17 3.51
N VAL A 206 -32.19 -13.40 4.26
CA VAL A 206 -32.21 -13.82 5.66
C VAL A 206 -31.66 -12.67 6.51
N GLY A 207 -32.51 -12.04 7.31
CA GLY A 207 -32.14 -10.99 8.25
C GLY A 207 -32.15 -11.52 9.68
N VAL A 208 -31.02 -11.50 10.38
CA VAL A 208 -30.84 -12.04 11.73
C VAL A 208 -30.37 -10.95 12.69
N GLY A 209 -31.06 -10.72 13.80
CA GLY A 209 -30.58 -9.77 14.81
C GLY A 209 -31.49 -9.55 16.01
N VAL A 210 -31.40 -8.37 16.63
CA VAL A 210 -32.45 -7.91 17.56
C VAL A 210 -33.68 -7.52 16.75
N VAL A 211 -33.47 -6.82 15.62
CA VAL A 211 -34.44 -6.63 14.56
C VAL A 211 -33.94 -7.36 13.32
N GLY A 212 -34.60 -8.47 12.94
CA GLY A 212 -34.31 -9.22 11.72
C GLY A 212 -35.33 -8.91 10.64
N VAL A 213 -34.90 -8.36 9.50
CA VAL A 213 -35.76 -7.94 8.39
C VAL A 213 -35.37 -8.68 7.11
N GLY A 214 -36.32 -9.38 6.47
CA GLY A 214 -36.04 -10.02 5.20
C GLY A 214 -37.18 -10.81 4.58
N VAL A 215 -36.84 -11.80 3.74
CA VAL A 215 -37.80 -12.86 3.37
C VAL A 215 -38.00 -13.77 4.59
N VAL A 216 -36.90 -14.12 5.26
CA VAL A 216 -36.87 -14.72 6.59
C VAL A 216 -36.26 -13.71 7.56
N GLY A 217 -37.07 -13.14 8.45
CA GLY A 217 -36.63 -12.22 9.50
C GLY A 217 -36.60 -12.93 10.86
N VAL A 218 -35.43 -13.03 11.48
CA VAL A 218 -35.21 -13.73 12.75
C VAL A 218 -34.66 -12.76 13.80
N GLY A 219 -35.32 -12.65 14.95
CA GLY A 219 -34.78 -11.83 16.04
C GLY A 219 -35.66 -11.71 17.28
N VAL A 220 -35.51 -10.61 18.03
CA VAL A 220 -36.52 -10.22 19.04
C VAL A 220 -37.76 -9.69 18.31
N VAL A 221 -37.54 -8.89 17.27
CA VAL A 221 -38.54 -8.49 16.28
C VAL A 221 -38.15 -9.11 14.93
N GLY A 222 -38.89 -10.12 14.48
CA GLY A 222 -38.69 -10.78 13.18
C GLY A 222 -39.73 -10.28 12.17
N VAL A 223 -39.28 -9.60 11.12
CA VAL A 223 -40.13 -9.01 10.07
C VAL A 223 -39.82 -9.65 8.72
N GLY A 224 -40.81 -10.24 8.05
CA GLY A 224 -40.60 -10.76 6.71
C GLY A 224 -41.79 -11.50 6.09
N VAL A 225 -41.53 -12.41 5.15
CA VAL A 225 -42.54 -13.40 4.73
C VAL A 225 -42.69 -14.44 5.82
N VAL A 226 -41.57 -14.90 6.39
CA VAL A 226 -41.48 -15.67 7.62
C VAL A 226 -40.83 -14.79 8.70
N GLY A 227 -41.59 -14.37 9.70
CA GLY A 227 -41.11 -13.56 10.82
C GLY A 227 -41.02 -14.38 12.09
N VAL A 228 -39.82 -14.63 12.60
CA VAL A 228 -39.53 -15.46 13.78
C VAL A 228 -38.97 -14.59 14.91
N GLY A 229 -39.60 -14.58 16.08
CA GLY A 229 -39.08 -13.84 17.23
C GLY A 229 -39.99 -13.78 18.45
N VAL A 230 -39.77 -12.80 19.33
CA VAL A 230 -40.74 -12.46 20.39
C VAL A 230 -41.94 -11.77 19.76
N VAL A 231 -41.69 -10.81 18.86
CA VAL A 231 -42.68 -10.21 17.97
C VAL A 231 -42.40 -10.72 16.55
N GLY A 232 -43.32 -11.50 15.99
CA GLY A 232 -43.21 -12.05 14.64
C GLY A 232 -44.21 -11.39 13.70
N VAL A 233 -43.72 -10.67 12.69
CA VAL A 233 -44.54 -9.94 11.70
C VAL A 233 -44.30 -10.52 10.30
N GLY A 234 -45.34 -11.06 9.66
CA GLY A 234 -45.19 -11.58 8.30
C GLY A 234 -46.39 -12.31 7.70
N VAL A 235 -46.18 -13.09 6.64
CA VAL A 235 -47.23 -14.00 6.13
C VAL A 235 -47.38 -15.18 7.09
N VAL A 236 -46.25 -15.69 7.60
CA VAL A 236 -46.14 -16.65 8.70
C VAL A 236 -45.37 -15.98 9.83
N GLY A 237 -46.07 -15.61 10.90
CA GLY A 237 -45.47 -15.07 12.12
C GLY A 237 -45.34 -16.15 13.19
N VAL A 238 -44.12 -16.39 13.69
CA VAL A 238 -43.82 -17.34 14.77
C VAL A 238 -43.25 -16.56 15.94
N GLY A 239 -44.04 -16.37 17.00
CA GLY A 239 -43.60 -15.65 18.19
C GLY A 239 -44.66 -15.53 19.28
N VAL A 240 -44.27 -14.91 20.40
CA VAL A 240 -45.16 -14.63 21.54
C VAL A 240 -46.26 -13.64 21.15
N VAL A 241 -45.92 -12.67 20.30
CA VAL A 241 -46.85 -11.74 19.65
C VAL A 241 -46.70 -11.93 18.14
N GLY A 242 -47.45 -12.88 17.58
CA GLY A 242 -47.50 -13.16 16.15
C GLY A 242 -48.58 -12.33 15.44
N VAL A 243 -48.17 -11.39 14.58
CA VAL A 243 -49.07 -10.71 13.64
C VAL A 243 -48.75 -11.20 12.24
N GLY A 244 -49.55 -12.12 11.72
CA GLY A 244 -49.38 -12.57 10.35
C GLY A 244 -50.63 -13.07 9.67
N VAL A 245 -50.62 -13.08 8.33
CA VAL A 245 -51.83 -13.29 7.52
C VAL A 245 -52.46 -14.66 7.80
N THR A 246 -51.66 -15.71 7.95
CA THR A 246 -52.16 -17.05 8.32
C THR A 246 -52.76 -17.07 9.73
N ALA A 247 -52.08 -16.47 10.71
CA ALA A 247 -52.60 -16.33 12.08
C ALA A 247 -53.87 -15.47 12.14
N LEU A 248 -53.98 -14.44 11.30
CA LEU A 248 -55.16 -13.57 11.21
C LEU A 248 -56.34 -14.29 10.55
N ILE A 249 -56.10 -15.15 9.55
CA ILE A 249 -57.12 -16.07 9.00
C ILE A 249 -57.61 -17.01 10.10
N PHE A 250 -56.70 -17.61 10.88
CA PHE A 250 -57.01 -18.52 11.98
C PHE A 250 -57.75 -17.86 13.16
N LEU A 251 -57.38 -16.63 13.53
CA LEU A 251 -58.01 -15.86 14.61
C LEU A 251 -59.35 -15.23 14.19
N LYS A 252 -59.47 -14.76 12.95
CA LYS A 252 -60.72 -14.15 12.45
C LYS A 252 -61.80 -15.19 12.16
N SER A 253 -61.49 -16.23 11.38
CA SER A 253 -62.37 -16.53 10.24
C SER A 253 -62.70 -18.01 10.04
N LEU A 254 -63.95 -18.48 10.21
CA LEU A 254 -65.10 -17.99 11.00
C LEU A 254 -66.00 -16.80 10.56
N PHE A 255 -65.68 -15.89 9.62
CA PHE A 255 -66.53 -14.67 9.45
C PHE A 255 -66.63 -14.03 8.05
N THR A 256 -67.84 -13.58 7.70
CA THR A 256 -68.34 -13.03 6.40
C THR A 256 -68.12 -13.98 5.20
N THR A 257 -69.15 -14.49 4.51
CA THR A 257 -70.61 -14.27 4.60
C THR A 257 -71.37 -15.44 5.23
N LYS A 258 -72.44 -15.14 5.99
CA LYS A 258 -73.73 -15.79 5.73
C LYS A 258 -74.35 -15.07 4.54
N VAL A 259 -74.97 -15.82 3.61
CA VAL A 259 -75.61 -15.46 2.31
C VAL A 259 -75.02 -16.38 1.21
N ASP A 260 -75.62 -17.59 1.09
CA ASP A 260 -75.77 -18.50 -0.08
C ASP A 260 -74.49 -18.95 -0.85
N ILE A 261 -74.45 -19.82 -1.88
CA ILE A 261 -75.37 -20.68 -2.68
C ILE A 261 -74.58 -22.01 -2.96
N GLU A 262 -75.02 -23.29 -3.06
CA GLU A 262 -76.26 -24.07 -3.32
C GLU A 262 -76.55 -24.61 -4.76
N LEU A 263 -77.22 -25.78 -4.81
CA LEU A 263 -78.09 -26.34 -5.87
C LEU A 263 -77.51 -26.85 -7.23
N GLY A 264 -77.05 -28.11 -7.23
CA GLY A 264 -77.42 -29.18 -8.19
C GLY A 264 -77.18 -29.07 -9.71
N LYS A 265 -76.09 -29.67 -10.19
CA LYS A 265 -76.07 -30.52 -11.42
C LYS A 265 -74.88 -31.47 -11.45
#